data_AF-A0A2V4VUK2-F1
#
_entry.id   AF-A0A2V4VUK2-F1
#
_cell.length_a   1.000
_cell.length_b   1.000
_cell.length_c   1.000
_cell.angle_alpha   90.00
_cell.angle_beta   90.00
_cell.angle_gamma   90.00
#
_symmetry.space_group_name_H-M   'P 1'
#
loop_
_entity.id
_entity.type
_entity.pdbx_description
1 polymer ?
#
loop_
_entity_poly.entity_id
_entity_poly.type
_entity_poly.pdbx_seq_one_letter_code
_entity_poly.pdbx_strand_id
1 'polypeptide(L)'
;MDNDTITESQLAAYKPTTTYVGISWGAMLIGVLAYLIGLWNAQSMLLNEKGYYLAVLALGLYAAISLQKTIRDRAEGIPTTNLYYMISWAALGLSIALIVIGLVNADGLILSERGFYMMAFTLSLFAAVTIQKNTRDEEQVRKLITPMTGFNNNSGINIDKEVNSQPDSGKSLFGAVKSRMEGND
;
A
#
# COMPACT_ATOMS: atom_id res chain seq x y z
N MET A 1 -15.48 -35.11 -8.36
CA MET A 1 -16.12 -33.81 -8.09
C MET A 1 -14.98 -32.92 -7.63
N ASP A 2 -14.47 -32.11 -8.55
CA ASP A 2 -13.10 -31.59 -8.56
C ASP A 2 -12.89 -30.50 -7.51
N ASN A 3 -12.11 -30.83 -6.48
CA ASN A 3 -11.69 -29.91 -5.43
C ASN A 3 -10.91 -28.69 -5.98
N ASP A 4 -10.28 -28.86 -7.15
CA ASP A 4 -9.46 -27.83 -7.79
C ASP A 4 -10.30 -26.72 -8.46
N THR A 5 -11.45 -27.07 -9.04
CA THR A 5 -12.37 -26.07 -9.64
C THR A 5 -13.04 -25.16 -8.62
N ILE A 6 -13.27 -25.68 -7.40
CA ILE A 6 -13.76 -24.86 -6.28
C ILE A 6 -12.66 -23.90 -5.83
N THR A 7 -11.40 -24.31 -5.84
CA THR A 7 -10.28 -23.46 -5.38
C THR A 7 -10.04 -22.27 -6.33
N GLU A 8 -10.06 -22.49 -7.65
CA GLU A 8 -9.89 -21.44 -8.67
C GLU A 8 -11.05 -20.42 -8.67
N SER A 9 -12.31 -20.90 -8.58
CA SER A 9 -13.49 -20.04 -8.58
C SER A 9 -13.60 -19.18 -7.30
N GLN A 10 -13.21 -19.73 -6.15
CA GLN A 10 -13.14 -18.99 -4.89
C GLN A 10 -12.01 -17.95 -4.90
N LEU A 11 -10.90 -18.24 -5.59
CA LEU A 11 -9.78 -17.31 -5.73
C LEU A 11 -10.11 -16.11 -6.64
N ALA A 12 -10.84 -16.37 -7.73
CA ALA A 12 -11.33 -15.31 -8.62
C ALA A 12 -12.34 -14.38 -7.92
N ALA A 13 -13.15 -14.91 -6.99
CA ALA A 13 -14.10 -14.14 -6.20
C ALA A 13 -13.43 -13.21 -5.15
N TYR A 14 -12.22 -13.54 -4.69
CA TYR A 14 -11.48 -12.73 -3.72
C TYR A 14 -10.69 -11.58 -4.35
N LYS A 15 -10.55 -11.55 -5.68
CA LYS A 15 -9.86 -10.48 -6.38
C LYS A 15 -10.74 -9.22 -6.43
N PRO A 16 -10.32 -8.08 -5.85
CA PRO A 16 -11.09 -6.86 -5.98
C PRO A 16 -11.16 -6.44 -7.46
N THR A 17 -12.33 -6.00 -7.90
CA THR A 17 -12.50 -5.52 -9.27
C THR A 17 -11.73 -4.22 -9.45
N THR A 18 -11.10 -4.03 -10.61
CA THR A 18 -10.36 -2.79 -10.93
C THR A 18 -11.22 -1.54 -10.73
N THR A 19 -12.52 -1.64 -10.99
CA THR A 19 -13.51 -0.58 -10.74
C THR A 19 -13.66 -0.29 -9.24
N TYR A 20 -13.75 -1.30 -8.38
CA TYR A 20 -13.85 -1.11 -6.92
C TYR A 20 -12.59 -0.45 -6.35
N VAL A 21 -11.42 -0.88 -6.82
CA VAL A 21 -10.13 -0.26 -6.44
C VAL A 21 -10.11 1.21 -6.87
N GLY A 22 -10.46 1.51 -8.12
CA GLY A 22 -10.52 2.88 -8.63
C GLY A 22 -11.49 3.78 -7.85
N ILE A 23 -12.69 3.28 -7.53
CA ILE A 23 -13.69 4.02 -6.74
C ILE A 23 -13.18 4.26 -5.31
N SER A 24 -12.49 3.31 -4.68
CA SER A 24 -11.94 3.48 -3.33
C SER A 24 -10.89 4.59 -3.25
N TRP A 25 -9.98 4.65 -4.23
CA TRP A 25 -9.01 5.74 -4.37
C TRP A 25 -9.68 7.07 -4.67
N GLY A 26 -10.67 7.08 -5.57
CA GLY A 26 -11.47 8.26 -5.87
C GLY A 26 -12.18 8.81 -4.63
N ALA A 27 -12.81 7.95 -3.83
CA ALA A 27 -13.49 8.33 -2.60
C ALA A 27 -12.53 8.91 -1.55
N MET A 28 -11.33 8.34 -1.41
CA MET A 28 -10.31 8.89 -0.51
C MET A 28 -9.86 10.29 -0.95
N LEU A 29 -9.57 10.46 -2.24
CA LEU A 29 -9.18 11.76 -2.80
C LEU A 29 -10.29 12.79 -2.63
N ILE A 30 -11.53 12.44 -2.95
CA ILE A 30 -12.68 13.35 -2.78
C ILE A 30 -12.85 13.72 -1.31
N GLY A 31 -12.79 12.76 -0.38
CA GLY A 31 -12.92 13.05 1.05
C GLY A 31 -11.83 13.99 1.57
N VAL A 32 -10.57 13.71 1.24
CA VAL A 32 -9.43 14.54 1.65
C VAL A 32 -9.51 15.92 1.01
N LEU A 33 -9.74 16.00 -0.31
CA LEU A 33 -9.83 17.28 -1.00
C LEU A 33 -11.02 18.10 -0.54
N ALA A 34 -12.19 17.50 -0.30
CA ALA A 34 -13.35 18.18 0.26
C ALA A 34 -13.01 18.77 1.64
N TYR A 35 -12.35 18.00 2.50
CA TYR A 35 -11.90 18.48 3.81
C TYR A 35 -10.93 19.67 3.68
N LEU A 36 -9.93 19.56 2.81
CA LEU A 36 -8.93 20.62 2.59
C LEU A 36 -9.53 21.89 1.96
N ILE A 37 -10.43 21.74 1.00
CA ILE A 37 -11.17 22.85 0.39
C ILE A 37 -12.07 23.51 1.43
N GLY A 38 -12.70 22.74 2.31
CA GLY A 38 -13.42 23.26 3.47
C GLY A 38 -12.51 24.14 4.32
N LEU A 39 -11.34 23.66 4.73
CA LEU A 39 -10.38 24.43 5.53
C LEU A 39 -9.96 25.72 4.82
N TRP A 40 -9.72 25.64 3.51
CA TRP A 40 -9.34 26.79 2.70
C TRP A 40 -10.46 27.84 2.71
N ASN A 41 -11.69 27.40 2.51
CA ASN A 41 -12.89 28.24 2.46
C ASN A 41 -13.40 28.69 3.83
N ALA A 42 -12.91 28.17 4.95
CA ALA A 42 -13.31 28.66 6.27
C ALA A 42 -12.63 30.00 6.56
N GLN A 43 -13.23 31.14 6.18
CA GLN A 43 -12.62 32.46 6.43
C GLN A 43 -12.69 32.88 7.90
N SER A 44 -13.63 32.34 8.68
CA SER A 44 -13.80 32.63 10.11
C SER A 44 -12.77 31.93 11.01
N MET A 45 -12.05 30.92 10.50
CA MET A 45 -11.06 30.16 11.27
C MET A 45 -9.68 30.81 11.27
N LEU A 46 -9.06 30.84 12.44
CA LEU A 46 -7.67 31.24 12.59
C LEU A 46 -6.73 30.21 11.92
N LEU A 47 -5.53 30.64 11.52
CA LEU A 47 -4.60 29.77 10.80
C LEU A 47 -4.11 28.58 11.64
N ASN A 48 -3.96 28.78 12.96
CA ASN A 48 -3.64 27.71 13.90
C ASN A 48 -4.77 26.68 14.03
N GLU A 49 -6.04 27.11 14.00
CA GLU A 49 -7.19 26.21 14.00
C GLU A 49 -7.22 25.36 12.72
N LYS A 50 -6.97 25.97 11.56
CA LYS A 50 -6.83 25.23 10.29
C LYS A 50 -5.71 24.19 10.38
N GLY A 51 -4.56 24.58 10.94
CA GLY A 51 -3.45 23.66 11.19
C GLY A 51 -3.84 22.49 12.09
N TYR A 52 -4.63 22.74 13.14
CA TYR A 52 -5.16 21.70 14.03
C TYR A 52 -6.03 20.69 13.27
N TYR A 53 -7.00 21.15 12.48
CA TYR A 53 -7.88 20.25 11.71
C TYR A 53 -7.14 19.46 10.65
N LEU A 54 -6.12 20.05 10.02
CA LEU A 54 -5.25 19.36 9.08
C LEU A 54 -4.43 18.26 9.77
N ALA A 55 -3.84 18.58 10.93
CA ALA A 55 -3.08 17.62 11.71
C ALA A 55 -3.94 16.45 12.20
N VAL A 56 -5.18 16.73 12.61
CA VAL A 56 -6.15 15.69 13.01
C VAL A 56 -6.52 14.78 11.83
N LEU A 57 -6.77 15.33 10.64
CA LEU A 57 -7.00 14.53 9.42
C LEU A 57 -5.80 13.62 9.13
N ALA A 58 -4.58 14.18 9.11
CA ALA A 58 -3.37 13.43 8.84
C ALA A 58 -3.11 12.33 9.88
N LEU A 59 -3.30 12.65 11.17
CA LEU A 59 -3.19 11.71 12.28
C LEU A 59 -4.19 10.56 12.11
N GLY A 60 -5.46 10.86 11.80
CA GLY A 60 -6.49 9.85 11.62
C GLY A 60 -6.18 8.91 10.45
N LEU A 61 -5.79 9.46 9.30
CA LEU A 61 -5.41 8.66 8.12
C LEU A 61 -4.21 7.77 8.39
N TYR A 62 -3.16 8.33 9.01
CA TYR A 62 -1.97 7.59 9.39
C TYR A 62 -2.26 6.50 10.42
N ALA A 63 -3.12 6.77 11.39
CA ALA A 63 -3.50 5.80 12.41
C ALA A 63 -4.36 4.68 11.83
N ALA A 64 -5.33 4.98 10.96
CA ALA A 64 -6.17 3.97 10.30
C ALA A 64 -5.36 3.05 9.37
N ILE A 65 -4.65 3.66 8.42
CA ILE A 65 -3.25 3.39 8.10
C ILE A 65 -2.55 2.19 8.79
N SER A 66 -1.77 2.59 9.78
CA SER A 66 -0.95 1.76 10.65
C SER A 66 -1.73 0.66 11.36
N LEU A 67 -2.96 0.94 11.80
CA LEU A 67 -3.77 -0.03 12.52
C LEU A 67 -4.15 -1.22 11.64
N GLN A 68 -4.65 -0.97 10.42
CA GLN A 68 -4.98 -2.05 9.49
C GLN A 68 -3.75 -2.86 9.12
N LYS A 69 -2.62 -2.18 8.87
CA LYS A 69 -1.34 -2.85 8.62
C LYS A 69 -0.94 -3.76 9.78
N THR A 70 -1.00 -3.26 11.03
CA THR A 70 -0.60 -4.04 12.21
C THR A 70 -1.51 -5.24 12.46
N ILE A 71 -2.82 -5.07 12.29
CA ILE A 71 -3.80 -6.15 12.43
C ILE A 71 -3.53 -7.24 11.38
N ARG A 72 -3.26 -6.83 10.13
CA ARG A 72 -2.88 -7.75 9.05
C ARG A 72 -1.59 -8.48 9.38
N ASP A 73 -0.54 -7.74 9.72
CA ASP A 73 0.78 -8.31 9.99
C ASP A 73 0.70 -9.33 11.15
N ARG A 74 -0.10 -9.05 12.19
CA ARG A 74 -0.38 -10.01 13.28
C ARG A 74 -1.15 -11.24 12.81
N ALA A 75 -2.12 -11.09 11.91
CA ALA A 75 -2.89 -12.21 11.36
C ALA A 75 -2.05 -13.10 10.42
N GLU A 76 -1.07 -12.51 9.72
CA GLU A 76 -0.12 -13.21 8.84
C GLU A 76 1.10 -13.78 9.58
N GLY A 77 1.18 -13.62 10.91
CA GLY A 77 2.30 -14.11 11.72
C GLY A 77 3.59 -13.29 11.57
N ILE A 78 3.52 -12.12 10.95
CA ILE A 78 4.64 -11.17 10.86
C ILE A 78 4.86 -10.56 12.26
N PRO A 79 6.10 -10.54 12.78
CA PRO A 79 6.37 -10.05 14.12
C PRO A 79 5.99 -8.57 14.26
N THR A 80 4.96 -8.31 15.07
CA THR A 80 4.52 -6.96 15.44
C THR A 80 4.61 -6.79 16.96
N THR A 81 5.09 -5.64 17.42
CA THR A 81 5.15 -5.37 18.86
C THR A 81 3.75 -5.05 19.39
N ASN A 82 3.41 -5.59 20.57
CA ASN A 82 2.12 -5.29 21.18
C ASN A 82 1.97 -3.80 21.52
N LEU A 83 3.10 -3.13 21.81
CA LEU A 83 3.15 -1.69 22.01
C LEU A 83 2.70 -0.91 20.77
N TYR A 84 3.19 -1.26 19.58
CA TYR A 84 2.81 -0.58 18.34
C TYR A 84 1.32 -0.75 18.03
N TYR A 85 0.76 -1.94 18.28
CA TYR A 85 -0.67 -2.20 18.14
C TYR A 85 -1.52 -1.31 19.06
N MET A 86 -1.14 -1.21 20.34
CA MET A 86 -1.85 -0.36 21.31
C MET A 86 -1.75 1.12 20.97
N ILE A 87 -0.56 1.58 20.56
CA ILE A 87 -0.36 2.98 20.14
C ILE A 87 -1.18 3.29 18.88
N SER A 88 -1.27 2.37 17.92
CA SER A 88 -2.06 2.57 16.70
C SER A 88 -3.56 2.71 17.02
N TRP A 89 -4.09 1.87 17.91
CA TRP A 89 -5.46 1.99 18.41
C TRP A 89 -5.69 3.30 19.18
N ALA A 90 -4.76 3.66 20.06
CA ALA A 90 -4.84 4.90 20.83
C ALA A 90 -4.79 6.12 19.93
N ALA A 91 -3.90 6.16 18.92
CA ALA A 91 -3.79 7.26 17.96
C ALA A 91 -5.05 7.41 17.12
N LEU A 92 -5.67 6.30 16.69
CA LEU A 92 -6.94 6.34 15.95
C LEU A 92 -8.05 6.90 16.84
N GLY A 93 -8.20 6.39 18.07
CA GLY A 93 -9.16 6.91 19.04
C GLY A 93 -8.94 8.38 19.37
N LEU A 94 -7.68 8.79 19.51
CA LEU A 94 -7.30 10.17 19.76
C LEU A 94 -7.68 11.09 18.59
N SER A 95 -7.44 10.67 17.34
CA SER A 95 -7.85 11.47 16.17
C SER A 95 -9.37 11.68 16.12
N ILE A 96 -10.16 10.65 16.44
CA ILE A 96 -11.62 10.72 16.48
C ILE A 96 -12.08 11.63 17.64
N ALA A 97 -11.46 11.51 18.81
CA ALA A 97 -11.77 12.38 19.93
C ALA A 97 -11.44 13.85 19.63
N LEU A 98 -10.28 14.12 19.03
CA LEU A 98 -9.85 15.46 18.67
C LEU A 98 -10.78 16.11 17.64
N ILE A 99 -11.20 15.40 16.58
CA ILE A 99 -12.12 16.01 15.60
C ILE A 99 -13.48 16.34 16.24
N VAL A 100 -14.00 15.47 17.11
CA VAL A 100 -15.26 15.70 17.81
C VAL A 100 -15.15 16.90 18.76
N ILE A 101 -14.12 16.93 19.61
CA ILE A 101 -13.90 18.02 20.57
C ILE A 101 -13.62 19.33 19.84
N GLY A 102 -12.78 19.30 18.81
CA GLY A 102 -12.46 20.46 17.98
C GLY A 102 -13.73 21.08 17.41
N LEU A 103 -14.57 20.28 16.75
CA LEU A 103 -15.79 20.78 16.10
C LEU A 103 -16.87 21.21 17.08
N VAL A 104 -16.97 20.58 18.26
CA VAL A 104 -17.88 21.04 19.31
C VAL A 104 -17.47 22.42 19.82
N ASN A 105 -16.17 22.68 19.98
CA ASN A 105 -15.62 23.94 20.46
C ASN A 105 -15.38 24.98 19.35
N ALA A 106 -15.72 24.68 18.10
CA ALA A 106 -15.49 25.57 16.96
C ALA A 106 -16.60 26.63 16.84
N ASP A 107 -16.58 27.63 17.72
CA ASP A 107 -17.61 28.68 17.79
C ASP A 107 -17.73 29.49 16.48
N GLY A 108 -16.66 29.55 15.68
CA GLY A 108 -16.63 30.23 14.37
C GLY A 108 -17.23 29.44 13.20
N LEU A 109 -17.66 28.18 13.40
CA LEU A 109 -18.25 27.34 12.35
C LEU A 109 -19.76 27.18 12.51
N ILE A 110 -20.47 27.26 11.39
CA ILE A 110 -21.90 26.92 11.30
C ILE A 110 -22.06 25.41 11.48
N LEU A 111 -23.19 24.96 12.03
CA LEU A 111 -23.47 23.54 12.27
C LEU A 111 -23.32 22.67 11.00
N SER A 112 -23.68 23.19 9.83
CA SER A 112 -23.52 22.52 8.54
C SER A 112 -22.05 22.30 8.17
N GLU A 113 -21.17 23.26 8.46
CA GLU A 113 -19.73 23.15 8.21
C GLU A 113 -19.08 22.14 9.15
N ARG A 114 -19.51 22.12 10.42
CA ARG A 114 -19.07 21.11 11.39
C ARG A 114 -19.44 19.70 10.93
N GLY A 115 -20.68 19.53 10.46
CA GLY A 115 -21.14 18.25 9.88
C GLY A 115 -20.34 17.86 8.64
N PHE A 116 -20.05 18.83 7.76
CA PHE A 116 -19.24 18.61 6.57
C PHE A 116 -17.84 18.06 6.91
N TYR A 117 -17.15 18.65 7.90
CA TYR A 117 -15.83 18.15 8.32
C TYR A 117 -15.87 16.74 8.89
N MET A 118 -16.86 16.41 9.74
CA MET A 118 -17.03 15.06 10.26
C MET A 118 -17.26 14.04 9.13
N MET A 119 -18.13 14.37 8.17
CA MET A 119 -18.44 13.48 7.04
C MET A 119 -17.23 13.29 6.12
N ALA A 120 -16.52 14.37 5.79
CA ALA A 120 -15.32 14.28 4.96
C ALA A 120 -14.18 13.50 5.66
N PHE A 121 -14.01 13.69 6.97
CA PHE A 121 -13.05 12.93 7.77
C PHE A 121 -13.39 11.44 7.81
N THR A 122 -14.63 11.09 8.14
CA THR A 122 -15.07 9.68 8.20
C THR A 122 -15.04 8.99 6.83
N LEU A 123 -15.45 9.67 5.77
CA LEU A 123 -15.30 9.19 4.39
C LEU A 123 -13.84 8.88 4.06
N SER A 124 -12.93 9.79 4.42
CA SER A 124 -11.49 9.62 4.17
C SER A 124 -10.92 8.42 4.94
N LEU A 125 -11.29 8.26 6.23
CA LEU A 125 -10.88 7.10 7.03
C LEU A 125 -11.41 5.78 6.45
N PHE A 126 -12.69 5.74 6.09
CA PHE A 126 -13.32 4.56 5.51
C PHE A 126 -12.67 4.18 4.18
N ALA A 127 -12.45 5.16 3.30
CA ALA A 127 -11.79 4.94 2.03
C ALA A 127 -10.34 4.45 2.21
N ALA A 128 -9.58 5.04 3.14
CA ALA A 128 -8.21 4.59 3.44
C ALA A 128 -8.16 3.14 3.95
N VAL A 129 -9.10 2.73 4.80
CA VAL A 129 -9.25 1.33 5.24
C VAL A 129 -9.60 0.42 4.07
N THR A 130 -10.50 0.87 3.19
CA THR A 130 -10.92 0.10 2.01
C THR A 130 -9.77 -0.11 1.03
N ILE A 131 -8.98 0.92 0.76
CA ILE A 131 -7.77 0.84 -0.08
C ILE A 131 -6.80 -0.20 0.49
N GLN A 132 -6.57 -0.20 1.80
CA GLN A 132 -5.69 -1.19 2.42
C GLN A 132 -6.20 -2.62 2.31
N LYS A 133 -7.51 -2.82 2.42
CA LYS A 133 -8.11 -4.14 2.17
C LYS A 133 -7.95 -4.56 0.71
N ASN A 134 -8.19 -3.65 -0.23
CA ASN A 134 -8.01 -3.91 -1.66
C ASN A 134 -6.58 -4.31 -2.00
N THR A 135 -5.58 -3.56 -1.52
CA THR A 135 -4.17 -3.88 -1.73
C THR A 135 -3.81 -5.25 -1.13
N ARG A 136 -4.33 -5.57 0.07
CA ARG A 136 -4.13 -6.88 0.69
C ARG A 136 -4.71 -8.01 -0.16
N ASP A 137 -5.94 -7.85 -0.62
CA ASP A 137 -6.64 -8.91 -1.36
C ASP A 137 -5.96 -9.16 -2.71
N GLU A 138 -5.45 -8.13 -3.38
CA GLU A 138 -4.63 -8.26 -4.59
C GLU A 138 -3.31 -9.01 -4.34
N GLU A 139 -2.62 -8.73 -3.22
CA GLU A 139 -1.38 -9.42 -2.85
C GLU A 139 -1.62 -10.91 -2.56
N GLN A 140 -2.71 -11.26 -1.86
CA GLN A 140 -3.07 -12.64 -1.56
C GLN A 140 -3.37 -13.43 -2.84
N VAL A 141 -4.18 -12.87 -3.74
CA VAL A 141 -4.47 -13.48 -5.04
C VAL A 141 -3.18 -13.68 -5.85
N ARG A 142 -2.28 -12.68 -5.87
CA ARG A 142 -0.98 -12.80 -6.54
C ARG A 142 -0.12 -13.93 -5.99
N LYS A 143 -0.01 -14.05 -4.66
CA LYS A 143 0.76 -15.12 -3.99
C LYS A 143 0.21 -16.51 -4.30
N LEU A 144 -1.09 -16.65 -4.53
CA LEU A 144 -1.74 -17.92 -4.84
C LEU A 144 -1.68 -18.30 -6.34
N ILE A 145 -1.66 -17.31 -7.24
CA ILE A 145 -1.51 -17.56 -8.69
C ILE A 145 -0.05 -17.83 -9.09
N THR A 146 0.92 -17.11 -8.50
CA THR A 146 2.35 -17.26 -8.82
C THR A 146 2.92 -18.69 -8.70
N PRO A 147 2.53 -19.55 -7.73
CA PRO A 147 3.00 -20.94 -7.70
C PRO A 147 2.52 -21.81 -8.88
N MET A 148 1.49 -21.41 -9.63
CA MET A 148 1.00 -22.15 -10.80
C MET A 148 1.74 -21.82 -12.12
N THR A 149 2.60 -20.79 -12.15
CA THR A 149 3.38 -20.39 -13.33
C THR A 149 4.87 -20.76 -13.25
N GLY A 150 5.25 -21.58 -12.26
CA GLY A 150 6.63 -21.98 -11.97
C GLY A 150 7.21 -23.16 -12.79
N PHE A 151 6.52 -23.69 -13.81
CA PHE A 151 7.09 -24.68 -14.74
C PHE A 151 6.57 -24.48 -16.17
N ASN A 152 7.24 -23.63 -16.95
CA ASN A 152 7.73 -23.97 -18.30
C ASN A 152 8.62 -22.84 -18.82
N ASN A 153 9.93 -22.97 -18.60
CA ASN A 153 10.94 -22.10 -19.17
C ASN A 153 11.86 -22.87 -20.14
N ASN A 154 11.32 -23.89 -20.84
CA ASN A 154 12.05 -24.68 -21.84
C ASN A 154 11.11 -25.32 -22.87
N SER A 155 10.60 -24.52 -23.80
CA SER A 155 10.20 -25.01 -25.13
C SER A 155 9.88 -23.84 -26.05
N GLY A 156 10.89 -23.35 -26.79
CA GLY A 156 10.60 -22.44 -27.92
C GLY A 156 11.68 -21.44 -28.32
N ILE A 157 12.94 -21.85 -28.46
CA ILE A 157 13.86 -21.14 -29.35
C ILE A 157 14.66 -22.19 -30.13
N ASN A 158 14.18 -22.49 -31.33
CA ASN A 158 14.96 -23.13 -32.37
C ASN A 158 15.64 -22.01 -33.18
N ILE A 159 16.96 -21.86 -33.07
CA ILE A 159 17.76 -21.02 -33.97
C ILE A 159 18.87 -21.92 -34.52
N ASP A 160 18.49 -22.72 -35.52
CA ASP A 160 19.42 -23.10 -36.57
C ASP A 160 19.72 -21.84 -37.39
N LYS A 161 20.92 -21.29 -37.23
CA LYS A 161 21.59 -20.50 -38.29
C LYS A 161 23.10 -20.55 -38.11
N GLU A 162 23.66 -21.51 -38.81
CA GLU A 162 25.00 -21.55 -39.38
C GLU A 162 25.45 -20.17 -39.93
N VAL A 163 26.48 -19.56 -39.34
CA VAL A 163 27.45 -18.70 -40.04
C VAL A 163 28.85 -18.92 -39.45
N ASN A 164 29.70 -19.48 -40.30
CA ASN A 164 31.12 -19.75 -40.19
C ASN A 164 31.98 -18.46 -40.18
N SER A 165 32.90 -18.31 -39.22
CA SER A 165 34.26 -17.75 -39.44
C SER A 165 35.18 -17.92 -38.21
N GLN A 166 36.41 -18.33 -38.51
CA GLN A 166 37.54 -18.73 -37.64
C GLN A 166 38.26 -17.49 -37.00
N PRO A 167 39.37 -17.62 -36.22
CA PRO A 167 39.40 -17.54 -34.76
C PRO A 167 40.35 -16.42 -34.26
N ASP A 168 39.85 -15.41 -33.54
CA ASP A 168 40.76 -14.38 -33.00
C ASP A 168 41.22 -14.67 -31.57
N SER A 169 42.53 -14.68 -31.42
CA SER A 169 43.31 -15.03 -30.24
C SER A 169 43.09 -14.06 -29.08
N GLY A 170 42.13 -14.36 -28.21
CA GLY A 170 41.95 -13.70 -26.92
C GLY A 170 42.69 -14.45 -25.81
N LYS A 171 43.99 -14.18 -25.64
CA LYS A 171 44.76 -14.63 -24.48
C LYS A 171 44.08 -14.13 -23.20
N SER A 172 43.43 -15.03 -22.47
CA SER A 172 42.92 -14.78 -21.13
C SER A 172 44.04 -14.24 -20.24
N LEU A 173 43.82 -13.05 -19.69
CA LEU A 173 44.65 -12.35 -18.70
C LEU A 173 44.98 -13.21 -17.45
N PHE A 174 44.31 -14.35 -17.27
CA PHE A 174 44.55 -15.29 -16.18
C PHE A 174 45.65 -16.33 -16.47
N GLY A 175 46.12 -16.45 -17.73
CA GLY A 175 47.24 -17.33 -18.08
C GLY A 175 48.62 -16.73 -17.82
N ALA A 176 48.75 -15.39 -17.89
CA ALA A 176 50.03 -14.69 -17.78
C ALA A 176 50.55 -14.54 -16.33
N VAL A 177 49.68 -14.74 -15.33
CA VAL A 177 50.07 -14.65 -13.90
C VAL A 177 50.63 -15.98 -13.39
N LYS A 178 50.21 -17.12 -13.97
CA LYS A 178 50.68 -18.44 -13.55
C LYS A 178 52.09 -18.77 -14.07
N SER A 179 52.50 -18.23 -15.22
CA SER A 179 53.83 -18.49 -15.81
C SER A 179 54.98 -17.69 -15.18
N ARG A 180 54.72 -16.87 -14.14
CA ARG A 180 55.75 -16.11 -13.41
C ARG A 180 56.10 -16.70 -12.03
N MET A 181 55.43 -17.79 -11.62
CA MET A 181 55.68 -18.46 -10.34
C MET A 181 56.32 -19.85 -10.46
N GLU A 182 56.57 -20.37 -11.66
CA GLU A 182 57.19 -21.68 -11.88
C GLU A 182 58.54 -21.56 -12.62
N GLY A 183 59.38 -20.62 -12.21
CA GLY A 183 60.68 -20.36 -12.82
C GLY A 183 61.68 -19.77 -11.84
N ASN A 184 61.88 -20.44 -10.70
CA ASN A 184 63.08 -20.31 -9.88
C ASN A 184 63.13 -21.52 -8.93
N ASP A 185 63.72 -22.61 -9.43
CA ASP A 185 64.64 -23.55 -8.75
C ASP A 185 64.92 -24.75 -9.67
#